data_AF-A0A2E6KFS6-F1
#
_entry.id   AF-A0A2E6KFS6-F1
#
_cell.length_a   1.000
_cell.length_b   1.000
_cell.length_c   1.000
_cell.angle_alpha   90.00
_cell.angle_beta   90.00
_cell.angle_gamma   90.00
#
_symmetry.space_group_name_H-M   'P 1'
#
loop_
_entity.id
_entity.type
_entity.pdbx_description
1 polymer ?
#
loop_
_entity_poly.entity_id
_entity_poly.type
_entity_poly.pdbx_seq_one_letter_code
_entity_poly.pdbx_strand_id
1 'polypeptide(L)'
;MAVEIWSGSSSFSSGATPYGFYDADNEFTSSADKFADWSARRLGYPIVDVEMQSGSFYACFEEAVSEYSAQVNQFNIRDNLLHLQGQATGSSLTGKRVTPTLGRTVFLSQQYGTEAGVGGYVDWKKGSITVTSGSQEYDLNSLYANVSESGNGAIEIKKVYHEAPPAINKYFDPYATTGYGTANFVEGFGFGDYSPAVSFVLMPVFEDLLRMQAIEFNDQFRKSAYSFTLVNNKIRIFPKPEKDTRLYFDYVLTSQRDNSLAMPSGSDSNPISDYSNVPYDNMQYQYINDVGKQWIRKYGLALAKELLGTIRSKFGTVPIPGSELTMDGDTLRAEATTEKEQLIAELRENLEQTSRKIMLEADSEESTRLQEKLNKVPLNIYIG
;
A
#
# COMPACT_ATOMS: atom_id res chain seq x y z
N MET A 1 -39.12 -30.96 29.92
CA MET A 1 -39.21 -30.31 28.60
C MET A 1 -38.86 -31.36 27.59
N ALA A 2 -39.78 -31.76 26.72
CA ALA A 2 -39.46 -32.71 25.66
C ALA A 2 -38.39 -32.04 24.76
N VAL A 3 -37.30 -32.74 24.48
CA VAL A 3 -36.35 -32.32 23.46
C VAL A 3 -37.09 -32.42 22.13
N GLU A 4 -37.44 -31.29 21.53
CA GLU A 4 -38.04 -31.28 20.20
C GLU A 4 -36.97 -31.72 19.19
N ILE A 5 -37.24 -32.82 18.49
CA ILE A 5 -36.45 -33.31 17.35
C ILE A 5 -36.88 -32.59 16.07
N TRP A 6 -36.17 -32.80 14.96
CA TRP A 6 -36.52 -32.19 13.68
C TRP A 6 -37.99 -32.46 13.30
N SER A 7 -38.79 -31.41 13.13
CA SER A 7 -40.24 -31.48 12.94
C SER A 7 -40.68 -31.62 11.47
N GLY A 8 -39.73 -31.77 10.55
CA GLY A 8 -40.00 -31.89 9.10
C GLY A 8 -40.14 -30.56 8.36
N SER A 9 -40.16 -29.44 9.08
CA SER A 9 -40.17 -28.10 8.50
C SER A 9 -39.54 -27.11 9.46
N SER A 10 -39.13 -25.96 8.93
CA SER A 10 -38.60 -24.87 9.73
C SER A 10 -39.07 -23.53 9.17
N SER A 11 -39.09 -22.52 10.02
CA SER A 11 -39.38 -21.14 9.64
C SER A 11 -38.34 -20.26 10.30
N PHE A 12 -37.45 -19.69 9.49
CA PHE A 12 -36.41 -18.83 9.99
C PHE A 12 -36.99 -17.52 10.58
N SER A 13 -36.37 -17.04 11.65
CA SER A 13 -36.63 -15.70 12.20
C SER A 13 -35.32 -15.08 12.67
N SER A 14 -35.20 -13.75 12.60
CA SER A 14 -34.00 -13.06 13.10
C SER A 14 -33.83 -13.33 14.60
N GLY A 15 -32.59 -13.61 15.01
CA GLY A 15 -32.21 -14.10 16.34
C GLY A 15 -32.18 -15.63 16.45
N ALA A 16 -32.50 -16.36 15.37
CA ALA A 16 -32.42 -17.83 15.36
C ALA A 16 -31.00 -18.36 15.08
N THR A 17 -30.07 -17.50 14.66
CA THR A 17 -28.64 -17.83 14.55
C THR A 17 -27.88 -17.37 15.80
N PRO A 18 -26.76 -18.03 16.16
CA PRO A 18 -25.98 -17.65 17.34
C PRO A 18 -25.36 -16.24 17.27
N TYR A 19 -24.82 -15.84 16.12
CA TYR A 19 -24.10 -14.57 15.98
C TYR A 19 -24.92 -13.47 15.29
N GLY A 20 -25.95 -13.85 14.52
CA GLY A 20 -26.81 -12.89 13.83
C GLY A 20 -26.11 -12.17 12.67
N PHE A 21 -24.99 -12.70 12.15
CA PHE A 21 -24.18 -12.01 11.14
C PHE A 21 -24.93 -11.82 9.82
N TYR A 22 -25.81 -12.77 9.48
CA TYR A 22 -26.52 -12.80 8.19
C TYR A 22 -28.04 -12.67 8.34
N ASP A 23 -28.54 -12.37 9.54
CA ASP A 23 -29.98 -12.32 9.81
C ASP A 23 -30.72 -11.20 9.07
N ALA A 24 -29.99 -10.15 8.70
CA ALA A 24 -30.51 -9.05 7.89
C ALA A 24 -30.44 -9.33 6.37
N ASP A 25 -29.81 -10.42 5.94
CA ASP A 25 -29.69 -10.80 4.53
C ASP A 25 -30.87 -11.69 4.09
N ASN A 26 -31.74 -11.14 3.24
CA ASN A 26 -32.93 -11.84 2.75
C ASN A 26 -32.61 -13.13 1.97
N GLU A 27 -31.47 -13.18 1.28
CA GLU A 27 -31.05 -14.37 0.53
C GLU A 27 -30.61 -15.47 1.51
N PHE A 28 -29.95 -15.09 2.61
CA PHE A 28 -29.59 -16.02 3.68
C PHE A 28 -30.85 -16.56 4.37
N THR A 29 -31.75 -15.69 4.82
CA THR A 29 -32.95 -16.13 5.55
C THR A 29 -33.83 -17.06 4.70
N SER A 30 -34.01 -16.75 3.41
CA SER A 30 -34.77 -17.60 2.49
C SER A 30 -34.07 -18.92 2.11
N SER A 31 -32.75 -19.00 2.29
CA SER A 31 -31.95 -20.21 2.06
C SER A 31 -31.79 -21.07 3.30
N ALA A 32 -31.89 -20.48 4.50
CA ALA A 32 -31.69 -21.17 5.78
C ALA A 32 -32.69 -22.33 5.96
N ASP A 33 -33.98 -22.10 5.69
CA ASP A 33 -35.00 -23.15 5.78
C ASP A 33 -34.81 -24.26 4.75
N LYS A 34 -34.43 -23.88 3.51
CA LYS A 34 -34.12 -24.85 2.45
C LYS A 34 -32.89 -25.70 2.80
N PHE A 35 -31.88 -25.08 3.40
CA PHE A 35 -30.68 -25.77 3.86
C PHE A 35 -30.99 -26.74 4.99
N ALA A 36 -31.84 -26.35 5.95
CA ALA A 36 -32.26 -27.20 7.06
C ALA A 36 -33.03 -28.44 6.55
N ASP A 37 -34.03 -28.26 5.68
CA ASP A 37 -34.77 -29.37 5.05
C ASP A 37 -33.86 -30.27 4.23
N TRP A 38 -32.99 -29.69 3.39
CA TRP A 38 -32.06 -30.45 2.56
C TRP A 38 -31.05 -31.26 3.40
N SER A 39 -30.53 -30.67 4.48
CA SER A 39 -29.59 -31.34 5.38
C SER A 39 -30.27 -32.46 6.15
N ALA A 40 -31.46 -32.21 6.71
CA ALA A 40 -32.24 -33.22 7.44
C ALA A 40 -32.56 -34.43 6.54
N ARG A 41 -32.95 -34.21 5.28
CA ARG A 41 -33.20 -35.29 4.32
C ARG A 41 -31.95 -36.13 4.03
N ARG A 42 -30.78 -35.49 3.93
CA ARG A 42 -29.52 -36.18 3.71
C ARG A 42 -29.03 -36.95 4.93
N LEU A 43 -29.38 -36.50 6.12
CA LEU A 43 -29.12 -37.20 7.38
C LEU A 43 -30.10 -38.37 7.62
N GLY A 44 -31.13 -38.50 6.77
CA GLY A 44 -32.01 -39.68 6.70
C GLY A 44 -33.47 -39.42 7.10
N TYR A 45 -33.86 -38.18 7.40
CA TYR A 45 -35.27 -37.83 7.61
C TYR A 45 -36.09 -38.00 6.31
N PRO A 46 -37.34 -38.51 6.34
CA PRO A 46 -38.13 -38.92 7.51
C PRO A 46 -38.00 -40.41 7.89
N ILE A 47 -37.06 -41.15 7.29
CA ILE A 47 -36.90 -42.59 7.55
C ILE A 47 -36.29 -42.82 8.94
N VAL A 48 -35.30 -42.00 9.30
CA VAL A 48 -34.73 -41.94 10.64
C VAL A 48 -34.96 -40.56 11.22
N ASP A 49 -35.23 -40.51 12.52
CA ASP A 49 -35.31 -39.25 13.23
C ASP A 49 -33.94 -38.59 13.29
N VAL A 50 -33.94 -37.26 13.22
CA VAL A 50 -32.74 -36.44 13.31
C VAL A 50 -32.81 -35.67 14.61
N GLU A 51 -31.85 -35.94 15.51
CA GLU A 51 -31.80 -35.41 16.87
C GLU A 51 -31.27 -33.96 16.94
N MET A 52 -31.55 -33.17 15.90
CA MET A 52 -31.17 -31.75 15.77
C MET A 52 -32.39 -30.88 15.52
N GLN A 53 -32.39 -29.69 16.11
CA GLN A 53 -33.40 -28.66 15.90
C GLN A 53 -33.05 -27.77 14.72
N SER A 54 -34.04 -27.04 14.19
CA SER A 54 -33.83 -26.03 13.14
C SER A 54 -32.76 -25.00 13.52
N GLY A 55 -32.74 -24.55 14.78
CA GLY A 55 -31.70 -23.64 15.29
C GLY A 55 -30.27 -24.19 15.14
N SER A 56 -30.08 -25.50 15.32
CA SER A 56 -28.78 -26.13 15.12
C SER A 56 -28.36 -26.14 13.64
N PHE A 57 -29.31 -26.37 12.73
CA PHE A 57 -29.03 -26.26 11.29
C PHE A 57 -28.70 -24.82 10.88
N TYR A 58 -29.41 -23.83 11.41
CA TYR A 58 -29.11 -22.42 11.13
C TYR A 58 -27.73 -22.00 11.65
N ALA A 59 -27.33 -22.48 12.84
CA ALA A 59 -26.00 -22.26 13.38
C ALA A 59 -24.91 -22.84 12.46
N CYS A 60 -25.05 -24.10 12.02
CA CYS A 60 -24.12 -24.72 11.07
C CYS A 60 -24.08 -23.97 9.73
N PHE A 61 -25.21 -23.40 9.29
CA PHE A 61 -25.26 -22.62 8.06
C PHE A 61 -24.54 -21.27 8.19
N GLU A 62 -24.80 -20.53 9.27
CA GLU A 62 -24.10 -19.26 9.59
C GLU A 62 -22.58 -19.47 9.70
N GLU A 63 -22.17 -20.56 10.37
CA GLU A 63 -20.76 -20.93 10.49
C GLU A 63 -20.15 -21.25 9.11
N ALA A 64 -20.84 -22.02 8.27
CA ALA A 64 -20.36 -22.35 6.92
C ALA A 64 -20.19 -21.13 6.01
N VAL A 65 -21.09 -20.14 6.09
CA VAL A 65 -20.96 -18.88 5.34
C VAL A 65 -19.74 -18.09 5.83
N SER A 66 -19.56 -18.02 7.15
CA SER A 66 -18.43 -17.31 7.77
C SER A 66 -17.10 -17.96 7.44
N GLU A 67 -17.04 -19.29 7.41
CA GLU A 67 -15.83 -20.04 7.04
C GLU A 67 -15.48 -19.85 5.56
N TYR A 68 -16.46 -19.90 4.66
CA TYR A 68 -16.24 -19.58 3.25
C TYR A 68 -15.69 -18.16 3.08
N SER A 69 -16.34 -17.19 3.74
CA SER A 69 -15.89 -15.81 3.74
C SER A 69 -14.46 -15.67 4.28
N ALA A 70 -14.13 -16.38 5.36
CA ALA A 70 -12.80 -16.37 5.92
C ALA A 70 -11.78 -16.87 4.89
N GLN A 71 -11.95 -18.08 4.33
CA GLN A 71 -10.99 -18.63 3.36
C GLN A 71 -10.77 -17.70 2.15
N VAL A 72 -11.84 -17.12 1.59
CA VAL A 72 -11.74 -16.18 0.47
C VAL A 72 -11.06 -14.86 0.88
N ASN A 73 -11.42 -14.29 2.02
CA ASN A 73 -10.80 -13.05 2.51
C ASN A 73 -9.32 -13.26 2.86
N GLN A 74 -8.97 -14.38 3.49
CA GLN A 74 -7.57 -14.73 3.80
C GLN A 74 -6.72 -14.80 2.54
N PHE A 75 -7.24 -15.41 1.48
CA PHE A 75 -6.59 -15.44 0.18
C PHE A 75 -6.45 -14.04 -0.42
N ASN A 76 -7.53 -13.25 -0.45
CA ASN A 76 -7.51 -11.89 -0.98
C ASN A 76 -6.52 -11.00 -0.21
N ILE A 77 -6.40 -11.14 1.11
CA ILE A 77 -5.40 -10.43 1.90
C ILE A 77 -4.00 -10.81 1.42
N ARG A 78 -3.68 -12.10 1.32
CA ARG A 78 -2.35 -12.56 0.90
C ARG A 78 -1.98 -12.05 -0.49
N ASP A 79 -2.92 -12.16 -1.43
CA ASP A 79 -2.72 -11.71 -2.81
C ASP A 79 -2.51 -10.18 -2.86
N ASN A 80 -3.29 -9.41 -2.09
CA ASN A 80 -3.32 -7.93 -2.10
C ASN A 80 -2.44 -7.19 -1.11
N LEU A 81 -1.83 -7.87 -0.14
CA LEU A 81 -1.16 -7.21 0.98
C LEU A 81 -0.14 -6.17 0.53
N LEU A 82 0.70 -6.50 -0.46
CA LEU A 82 1.73 -5.60 -0.96
C LEU A 82 1.16 -4.32 -1.58
N HIS A 83 -0.01 -4.35 -2.19
CA HIS A 83 -0.61 -3.15 -2.78
C HIS A 83 -1.41 -2.34 -1.77
N LEU A 84 -1.88 -2.97 -0.69
CA LEU A 84 -2.68 -2.35 0.35
C LEU A 84 -1.82 -1.69 1.43
N GLN A 85 -0.56 -2.09 1.59
CA GLN A 85 0.36 -1.48 2.56
C GLN A 85 0.44 0.04 2.40
N GLY A 86 0.25 0.76 3.51
CA GLY A 86 0.24 2.22 3.55
C GLY A 86 -1.10 2.88 3.20
N GLN A 87 -2.13 2.11 2.83
CA GLN A 87 -3.48 2.63 2.59
C GLN A 87 -4.29 2.74 3.88
N ALA A 88 -5.35 3.55 3.87
CA ALA A 88 -6.24 3.73 5.02
C ALA A 88 -7.07 2.47 5.32
N THR A 89 -7.41 2.26 6.60
CA THR A 89 -8.19 1.10 7.08
C THR A 89 -9.70 1.34 7.13
N GLY A 90 -10.16 2.57 6.90
CA GLY A 90 -11.55 2.96 7.15
C GLY A 90 -12.62 2.46 6.16
N SER A 91 -12.28 1.64 5.17
CA SER A 91 -13.25 1.14 4.18
C SER A 91 -13.12 -0.36 3.93
N SER A 92 -14.26 -1.05 3.97
CA SER A 92 -14.34 -2.47 3.64
C SER A 92 -13.93 -2.75 2.19
N LEU A 93 -13.01 -3.70 2.01
CA LEU A 93 -12.51 -4.19 0.72
C LEU A 93 -13.25 -5.44 0.24
N THR A 94 -14.07 -6.06 1.09
CA THR A 94 -14.80 -7.28 0.77
C THR A 94 -15.71 -7.09 -0.44
N GLY A 95 -15.57 -7.98 -1.43
CA GLY A 95 -16.35 -7.94 -2.67
C GLY A 95 -16.03 -6.77 -3.61
N LYS A 96 -14.98 -5.99 -3.32
CA LYS A 96 -14.57 -4.84 -4.14
C LYS A 96 -13.28 -5.13 -4.90
N ARG A 97 -13.14 -4.49 -6.06
CA ARG A 97 -11.92 -4.59 -6.86
C ARG A 97 -10.80 -3.77 -6.21
N VAL A 98 -9.73 -4.45 -5.80
CA VAL A 98 -8.47 -3.80 -5.42
C VAL A 98 -7.72 -3.44 -6.71
N THR A 99 -7.48 -2.15 -6.92
CA THR A 99 -6.70 -1.67 -8.07
C THR A 99 -5.25 -1.47 -7.62
N PRO A 100 -4.27 -2.14 -8.23
CA PRO A 100 -2.86 -1.90 -7.93
C PRO A 100 -2.52 -0.42 -8.16
N THR A 101 -1.88 0.21 -7.19
CA THR A 101 -1.39 1.59 -7.31
C THR A 101 0.13 1.63 -7.18
N LEU A 102 0.73 2.69 -7.72
CA LEU A 102 2.15 2.98 -7.49
C LEU A 102 2.42 3.55 -6.09
N GLY A 103 1.40 3.65 -5.23
CA GLY A 103 1.48 4.28 -3.91
C GLY A 103 2.61 3.72 -3.05
N ARG A 104 2.75 2.39 -2.97
CA ARG A 104 3.84 1.76 -2.21
C ARG A 104 5.23 2.04 -2.79
N THR A 105 5.38 1.98 -4.11
CA THR A 105 6.68 2.28 -4.75
C THR A 105 7.07 3.73 -4.51
N VAL A 106 6.11 4.64 -4.65
CA VAL A 106 6.30 6.06 -4.32
C VAL A 106 6.66 6.22 -2.86
N PHE A 107 5.92 5.59 -1.94
CA PHE A 107 6.19 5.58 -0.50
C PHE A 107 7.61 5.14 -0.17
N LEU A 108 8.07 4.02 -0.73
CA LEU A 108 9.45 3.55 -0.53
C LEU A 108 10.48 4.52 -1.14
N SER A 109 10.18 5.11 -2.29
CA SER A 109 11.07 6.06 -2.95
C SER A 109 11.13 7.45 -2.28
N GLN A 110 10.18 7.80 -1.41
CA GLN A 110 10.15 9.11 -0.74
C GLN A 110 11.33 9.32 0.21
N GLN A 111 11.90 8.26 0.78
CA GLN A 111 13.17 8.37 1.53
C GLN A 111 14.30 8.83 0.61
N TYR A 112 14.39 8.25 -0.60
CA TYR A 112 15.33 8.73 -1.61
C TYR A 112 14.98 10.15 -2.09
N GLY A 113 13.70 10.48 -2.22
CA GLY A 113 13.24 11.84 -2.51
C GLY A 113 13.70 12.87 -1.46
N THR A 114 13.69 12.47 -0.19
CA THR A 114 14.20 13.25 0.94
C THR A 114 15.69 13.52 0.77
N GLU A 115 16.46 12.51 0.35
CA GLU A 115 17.89 12.64 0.08
C GLU A 115 18.20 13.51 -1.16
N ALA A 116 17.32 13.50 -2.15
CA ALA A 116 17.44 14.30 -3.37
C ALA A 116 16.91 15.74 -3.23
N GLY A 117 16.21 16.08 -2.14
CA GLY A 117 15.69 17.43 -1.87
C GLY A 117 14.51 17.85 -2.75
N VAL A 118 13.88 16.90 -3.45
CA VAL A 118 12.74 17.15 -4.36
C VAL A 118 11.40 16.64 -3.81
N GLY A 119 11.39 16.10 -2.59
CA GLY A 119 10.20 15.60 -1.90
C GLY A 119 10.60 14.81 -0.64
N GLY A 120 9.68 14.04 -0.07
CA GLY A 120 9.98 13.13 1.05
C GLY A 120 9.17 13.36 2.32
N TYR A 121 9.60 12.74 3.42
CA TYR A 121 8.93 12.82 4.72
C TYR A 121 9.47 13.91 5.64
N VAL A 122 10.66 14.44 5.30
CA VAL A 122 11.40 15.35 6.16
C VAL A 122 11.76 16.59 5.36
N ASP A 123 11.46 17.74 5.94
CA ASP A 123 11.80 19.03 5.33
C ASP A 123 13.29 19.33 5.45
N TRP A 124 13.86 19.87 4.37
CA TRP A 124 15.18 20.46 4.40
C TRP A 124 15.10 21.82 5.10
N LYS A 125 15.67 21.89 6.30
CA LYS A 125 15.74 23.11 7.08
C LYS A 125 16.97 23.92 6.69
N LYS A 126 16.87 25.24 6.86
CA LYS A 126 17.97 26.18 6.59
C LYS A 126 18.56 26.67 7.90
N GLY A 127 19.88 26.61 8.01
CA GLY A 127 20.64 27.12 9.13
C GLY A 127 21.68 28.13 8.68
N SER A 128 22.19 28.91 9.62
CA SER A 128 23.32 29.80 9.37
C SER A 128 24.23 29.89 10.58
N ILE A 129 25.53 30.03 10.33
CA ILE A 129 26.53 30.35 11.35
C ILE A 129 27.30 31.60 10.95
N THR A 130 27.82 32.30 11.95
CA THR A 130 28.75 33.41 11.74
C THR A 130 30.17 32.87 11.75
N VAL A 131 30.87 33.02 10.63
CA VAL A 131 32.29 32.72 10.48
C VAL A 131 33.06 33.91 11.05
N THR A 132 33.90 33.68 12.04
CA THR A 132 34.71 34.74 12.69
C THR A 132 36.09 34.81 12.06
N SER A 133 36.57 36.04 11.87
CA SER A 133 37.94 36.30 11.45
C SER A 133 38.89 35.67 12.46
N GLY A 134 39.87 34.93 11.98
CA GLY A 134 40.81 34.28 12.88
C GLY A 134 40.56 32.79 13.14
N SER A 135 39.37 32.25 12.89
CA SER A 135 39.04 30.83 13.12
C SER A 135 38.84 30.04 11.83
N GLN A 136 39.31 28.80 11.83
CA GLN A 136 39.31 27.93 10.66
C GLN A 136 38.38 26.72 10.78
N GLU A 137 38.08 26.28 12.00
CA GLU A 137 37.27 25.10 12.29
C GLU A 137 35.99 25.51 13.03
N TYR A 138 34.85 25.02 12.55
CA TYR A 138 33.53 25.33 13.07
C TYR A 138 32.77 24.03 13.32
N ASP A 139 32.44 23.74 14.57
CA ASP A 139 31.61 22.60 14.95
C ASP A 139 30.13 22.98 14.95
N LEU A 140 29.40 22.51 13.94
CA LEU A 140 27.99 22.85 13.76
C LEU A 140 27.06 22.20 14.78
N ASN A 141 27.49 21.12 15.45
CA ASN A 141 26.70 20.52 16.51
C ASN A 141 26.63 21.48 17.71
N SER A 142 27.78 22.04 18.10
CA SER A 142 27.88 23.00 19.20
C SER A 142 27.28 24.37 18.83
N LEU A 143 27.62 24.88 17.64
CA LEU A 143 27.26 26.22 17.21
C LEU A 143 25.80 26.38 16.78
N TYR A 144 25.15 25.30 16.34
CA TYR A 144 23.81 25.38 15.79
C TYR A 144 22.85 24.30 16.32
N ALA A 145 23.19 23.02 16.20
CA ALA A 145 22.26 21.93 16.53
C ALA A 145 21.77 21.98 18.00
N ASN A 146 22.70 22.12 18.95
CA ASN A 146 22.37 22.17 20.38
C ASN A 146 21.57 23.41 20.79
N VAL A 147 21.75 24.52 20.07
CA VAL A 147 21.14 25.81 20.39
C VAL A 147 19.75 25.95 19.75
N SER A 148 19.64 25.57 18.46
CA SER A 148 18.45 25.85 17.66
C SER A 148 17.44 24.70 17.64
N GLU A 149 17.90 23.46 17.82
CA GLU A 149 17.04 22.26 17.74
C GLU A 149 16.83 21.60 19.11
N SER A 150 17.22 22.28 20.21
CA SER A 150 16.89 21.94 21.60
C SER A 150 17.13 20.47 22.00
N GLY A 151 18.15 19.82 21.41
CA GLY A 151 18.49 18.42 21.70
C GLY A 151 17.67 17.35 20.95
N ASN A 152 16.83 17.73 19.98
CA ASN A 152 15.96 16.81 19.23
C ASN A 152 16.65 16.03 18.09
N GLY A 153 17.99 16.02 18.03
CA GLY A 153 18.73 15.11 17.15
C GLY A 153 20.02 15.68 16.61
N ALA A 154 20.89 14.79 16.16
CA ALA A 154 22.03 15.16 15.34
C ALA A 154 21.52 15.74 14.01
N ILE A 155 22.17 16.79 13.53
CA ILE A 155 21.91 17.34 12.20
C ILE A 155 22.77 16.60 11.17
N GLU A 156 22.27 16.47 9.96
CA GLU A 156 23.07 16.07 8.80
C GLU A 156 23.02 17.19 7.76
N ILE A 157 24.18 17.66 7.35
CA ILE A 157 24.29 18.78 6.42
C ILE A 157 24.27 18.23 4.99
N LYS A 158 23.34 18.75 4.18
CA LYS A 158 23.19 18.37 2.77
C LYS A 158 23.90 19.33 1.84
N LYS A 159 23.79 20.63 2.11
CA LYS A 159 24.37 21.67 1.26
C LYS A 159 24.93 22.81 2.10
N VAL A 160 26.10 23.31 1.73
CA VAL A 160 26.72 24.50 2.35
C VAL A 160 26.88 25.55 1.27
N TYR A 161 26.49 26.78 1.56
CA TYR A 161 26.59 27.91 0.63
C TYR A 161 26.83 29.21 1.38
N HIS A 162 27.48 30.14 0.72
CA HIS A 162 27.58 31.53 1.17
C HIS A 162 26.73 32.39 0.25
N GLU A 163 26.19 33.48 0.77
CA GLU A 163 25.37 34.38 -0.02
C GLU A 163 26.25 35.13 -1.01
N ALA A 164 26.12 34.78 -2.29
CA ALA A 164 26.66 35.56 -3.39
C ALA A 164 25.65 36.65 -3.77
N PRO A 165 26.07 37.89 -4.04
CA PRO A 165 25.17 38.92 -4.54
C PRO A 165 24.51 38.42 -5.85
N PRO A 166 23.19 38.62 -6.03
CA PRO A 166 22.47 38.14 -7.21
C PRO A 166 23.16 38.53 -8.52
N ALA A 167 23.30 37.60 -9.46
CA ALA A 167 23.99 37.85 -10.73
C ALA A 167 23.36 38.97 -11.56
N ILE A 168 22.07 39.26 -11.34
CA ILE A 168 21.36 40.38 -11.95
C ILE A 168 22.03 41.74 -11.64
N ASN A 169 22.66 41.88 -10.46
CA ASN A 169 23.37 43.10 -10.09
C ASN A 169 24.63 43.34 -10.95
N LYS A 170 25.20 42.27 -11.53
CA LYS A 170 26.36 42.32 -12.43
C LYS A 170 25.99 42.18 -13.90
N TYR A 171 24.77 41.75 -14.19
CA TYR A 171 24.26 41.61 -15.56
C TYR A 171 24.27 42.96 -16.30
N PHE A 172 23.91 44.05 -15.61
CA PHE A 172 23.92 45.42 -16.14
C PHE A 172 25.21 46.21 -15.87
N ASP A 173 26.23 45.59 -15.26
CA ASP A 173 27.50 46.28 -14.99
C ASP A 173 28.30 46.46 -16.29
N PRO A 174 28.55 47.71 -16.76
CA PRO A 174 29.30 47.98 -17.99
C PRO A 174 30.70 47.36 -17.98
N TYR A 175 31.28 47.17 -16.79
CA TYR A 175 32.63 46.65 -16.57
C TYR A 175 32.67 45.15 -16.27
N ALA A 176 31.53 44.51 -15.95
CA ALA A 176 31.44 43.05 -15.80
C ALA A 176 31.44 42.30 -17.15
N THR A 177 31.55 43.03 -18.25
CA THR A 177 31.72 42.47 -19.59
C THR A 177 33.10 41.82 -19.67
N THR A 178 33.10 40.49 -19.58
CA THR A 178 34.12 39.64 -20.18
C THR A 178 34.23 39.95 -21.67
N GLY A 179 34.98 41.00 -22.03
CA GLY A 179 35.76 41.19 -23.26
C GLY A 179 35.12 41.08 -24.65
N TYR A 180 33.92 40.54 -24.85
CA TYR A 180 33.36 40.28 -26.19
C TYR A 180 31.83 40.26 -26.11
N GLY A 181 31.15 41.02 -26.99
CA GLY A 181 29.73 40.76 -27.25
C GLY A 181 28.93 41.92 -27.83
N THR A 182 28.55 42.91 -27.02
CA THR A 182 27.53 43.89 -27.42
C THR A 182 28.07 45.19 -28.01
N ALA A 183 29.35 45.52 -27.79
CA ALA A 183 29.99 46.60 -28.54
C ALA A 183 30.29 46.19 -30.00
N ASN A 184 30.59 44.91 -30.26
CA ASN A 184 31.07 44.46 -31.57
C ASN A 184 29.96 44.00 -32.53
N PHE A 185 28.72 43.79 -32.06
CA PHE A 185 27.59 43.55 -32.97
C PHE A 185 27.06 44.84 -33.62
N VAL A 186 27.35 46.00 -33.04
CA VAL A 186 27.00 47.32 -33.62
C VAL A 186 28.10 47.83 -34.55
N GLU A 187 29.36 47.41 -34.33
CA GLU A 187 30.50 47.84 -35.14
C GLU A 187 30.67 47.01 -36.44
N GLY A 188 30.18 45.77 -36.49
CA GLY A 188 30.20 44.93 -37.70
C GLY A 188 29.24 45.33 -38.82
N PHE A 189 28.32 46.28 -38.57
CA PHE A 189 27.29 46.73 -39.52
C PHE A 189 27.26 48.25 -39.75
N GLY A 190 28.36 48.97 -39.46
CA GLY A 190 28.50 50.37 -39.87
C GLY A 190 27.47 51.33 -39.26
N PHE A 191 26.98 51.04 -38.05
CA PHE A 191 25.99 51.86 -37.34
C PHE A 191 26.62 52.85 -36.33
N GLY A 192 27.90 53.18 -36.50
CA GLY A 192 28.67 54.04 -35.60
C GLY A 192 28.33 55.54 -35.65
N ASP A 193 27.61 56.02 -36.66
CA ASP A 193 27.44 57.47 -36.92
C ASP A 193 26.05 58.06 -36.60
N TYR A 194 25.12 57.31 -35.98
CA TYR A 194 23.76 57.81 -35.64
C TYR A 194 23.37 57.63 -34.16
N SER A 195 24.21 58.12 -33.25
CA SER A 195 23.88 58.41 -31.84
C SER A 195 22.58 59.26 -31.69
N PRO A 196 21.87 59.35 -30.54
CA PRO A 196 21.78 58.54 -29.32
C PRO A 196 20.32 58.15 -28.98
N ALA A 197 20.02 56.86 -28.82
CA ALA A 197 18.80 56.44 -28.13
C ALA A 197 19.03 55.05 -27.56
N VAL A 198 18.59 54.86 -26.31
CA VAL A 198 18.69 53.64 -25.52
C VAL A 198 17.95 52.51 -26.24
N SER A 199 18.61 51.83 -27.17
CA SER A 199 18.08 50.66 -27.85
C SER A 199 18.26 49.47 -26.91
N PHE A 200 17.26 49.26 -26.06
CA PHE A 200 16.93 47.91 -25.60
C PHE A 200 16.52 47.11 -26.82
N VAL A 201 17.50 46.64 -27.60
CA VAL A 201 17.28 45.52 -28.51
C VAL A 201 16.73 44.41 -27.62
N LEU A 202 15.49 44.00 -27.87
CA LEU A 202 14.83 42.95 -27.11
C LEU A 202 15.61 41.65 -27.38
N MET A 203 16.63 41.40 -26.56
CA MET A 203 17.45 40.21 -26.65
C MET A 203 16.55 38.99 -26.38
N PRO A 204 16.74 37.87 -27.09
CA PRO A 204 16.02 36.65 -26.78
C PRO A 204 16.29 36.22 -25.33
N VAL A 205 15.24 35.82 -24.60
CA VAL A 205 15.34 35.41 -23.17
C VAL A 205 16.38 34.31 -22.93
N PHE A 206 16.66 33.46 -23.92
CA PHE A 206 17.69 32.42 -23.78
C PHE A 206 19.10 33.00 -23.64
N GLU A 207 19.39 34.14 -24.28
CA GLU A 207 20.70 34.80 -24.21
C GLU A 207 20.94 35.36 -22.80
N ASP A 208 19.90 35.95 -22.22
CA ASP A 208 19.92 36.48 -20.86
C ASP A 208 20.15 35.37 -19.83
N LEU A 209 19.43 34.25 -19.97
CA LEU A 209 19.58 33.10 -19.08
C LEU A 209 20.99 32.50 -19.16
N LEU A 210 21.53 32.32 -20.36
CA LEU A 210 22.90 31.79 -20.54
C LEU A 210 23.94 32.73 -19.94
N ARG A 211 23.78 34.05 -20.13
CA ARG A 211 24.69 35.05 -19.57
C ARG A 211 24.63 35.09 -18.04
N MET A 212 23.42 35.04 -17.47
CA MET A 212 23.25 34.97 -16.01
C MET A 212 23.90 33.72 -15.44
N GLN A 213 23.69 32.54 -16.05
CA GLN A 213 24.34 31.30 -15.64
C GLN A 213 25.87 31.38 -15.74
N ALA A 214 26.39 31.95 -16.82
CA ALA A 214 27.83 32.12 -17.01
C ALA A 214 28.45 33.02 -15.94
N ILE A 215 27.79 34.13 -15.57
CA ILE A 215 28.24 35.03 -14.50
C ILE A 215 28.23 34.31 -13.15
N GLU A 216 27.16 33.59 -12.81
CA GLU A 216 27.06 32.84 -11.56
C GLU A 216 28.14 31.77 -11.44
N PHE A 217 28.33 30.97 -12.49
CA PHE A 217 29.35 29.93 -12.50
C PHE A 217 30.76 30.55 -12.44
N ASN A 218 31.01 31.62 -13.18
CA ASN A 218 32.30 32.30 -13.15
C ASN A 218 32.61 32.87 -11.76
N ASP A 219 31.63 33.50 -11.10
CA ASP A 219 31.78 33.98 -9.72
C ASP A 219 32.03 32.80 -8.75
N GLN A 220 31.30 31.69 -8.89
CA GLN A 220 31.50 30.49 -8.06
C GLN A 220 32.91 29.91 -8.21
N PHE A 221 33.48 29.87 -9.41
CA PHE A 221 34.82 29.28 -9.62
C PHE A 221 35.96 30.26 -9.41
N ARG A 222 35.81 31.52 -9.84
CA ARG A 222 36.90 32.50 -9.87
C ARG A 222 36.93 33.42 -8.66
N LYS A 223 35.80 33.65 -8.00
CA LYS A 223 35.72 34.50 -6.81
C LYS A 223 35.46 33.73 -5.52
N SER A 224 35.17 32.42 -5.59
CA SER A 224 35.22 31.56 -4.41
C SER A 224 36.68 31.40 -3.97
N ALA A 225 37.16 32.39 -3.21
CA ALA A 225 38.49 32.37 -2.62
C ALA A 225 38.61 31.33 -1.49
N TYR A 226 37.48 30.76 -1.05
CA TYR A 226 37.40 29.79 0.03
C TYR A 226 37.04 28.40 -0.49
N SER A 227 37.79 27.39 -0.07
CA SER A 227 37.42 25.99 -0.08
C SER A 227 36.96 25.58 1.33
N PHE A 228 36.16 24.52 1.42
CA PHE A 228 35.77 23.97 2.70
C PHE A 228 35.82 22.44 2.67
N THR A 229 36.10 21.84 3.82
CA THR A 229 35.90 20.41 4.05
C THR A 229 34.88 20.24 5.16
N LEU A 230 33.94 19.34 4.94
CA LEU A 230 32.94 18.95 5.93
C LEU A 230 33.22 17.52 6.36
N VAL A 231 33.52 17.32 7.63
CA VAL A 231 33.71 15.98 8.22
C VAL A 231 32.96 15.92 9.54
N ASN A 232 31.95 15.06 9.63
CA ASN A 232 31.16 14.84 10.85
C ASN A 232 30.66 16.16 11.49
N ASN A 233 29.95 16.98 10.71
CA ASN A 233 29.42 18.30 11.11
C ASN A 233 30.47 19.34 11.53
N LYS A 234 31.75 19.07 11.30
CA LYS A 234 32.82 20.06 11.44
C LYS A 234 33.19 20.61 10.09
N ILE A 235 32.97 21.91 9.91
CA ILE A 235 33.37 22.63 8.70
C ILE A 235 34.74 23.24 8.96
N ARG A 236 35.68 22.93 8.07
CA ARG A 236 36.97 23.62 8.01
C ARG A 236 37.04 24.45 6.74
N ILE A 237 37.24 25.76 6.88
CA ILE A 237 37.33 26.70 5.76
C ILE A 237 38.80 26.97 5.44
N PHE A 238 39.17 27.12 4.16
CA PHE A 238 40.54 27.46 3.76
C PHE A 238 40.51 28.42 2.56
N PRO A 239 41.36 29.47 2.51
CA PRO A 239 42.27 29.94 3.54
C PRO A 239 41.51 30.53 4.74
N LYS A 240 42.25 30.86 5.80
CA LYS A 240 41.71 31.42 7.03
C LYS A 240 40.89 32.69 6.74
N PRO A 241 39.60 32.76 7.12
CA PRO A 241 38.77 33.94 6.90
C PRO A 241 39.37 35.20 7.53
N GLU A 242 39.44 36.28 6.76
CA GLU A 242 39.95 37.59 7.21
C GLU A 242 38.82 38.52 7.68
N LYS A 243 37.58 38.26 7.25
CA LYS A 243 36.39 39.05 7.56
C LYS A 243 35.28 38.17 8.10
N ASP A 244 34.51 38.71 9.03
CA ASP A 244 33.33 38.05 9.56
C ASP A 244 32.27 37.94 8.45
N THR A 245 31.81 36.72 8.19
CA THR A 245 30.85 36.43 7.10
C THR A 245 29.82 35.42 7.57
N ARG A 246 28.61 35.47 7.03
CA ARG A 246 27.57 34.46 7.31
C ARG A 246 27.67 33.31 6.32
N LEU A 247 27.72 32.09 6.85
CA LEU A 247 27.66 30.85 6.08
C LEU A 247 26.28 30.21 6.30
N TYR A 248 25.62 29.85 5.21
CA TYR A 248 24.33 29.19 5.22
C TYR A 248 24.48 27.71 4.88
N PHE A 249 23.58 26.88 5.39
CA PHE A 249 23.56 25.47 5.08
C PHE A 249 22.14 24.91 5.14
N ASP A 250 21.88 23.93 4.29
CA ASP A 250 20.66 23.13 4.35
C ASP A 250 20.97 21.84 5.13
N TYR A 251 20.13 21.50 6.08
CA TYR A 251 20.28 20.34 6.94
C TYR A 251 18.96 19.59 7.14
N VAL A 252 19.08 18.32 7.51
CA VAL A 252 17.98 17.47 7.96
C VAL A 252 18.25 16.98 9.38
N LEU A 253 17.20 16.71 10.14
CA LEU A 253 17.32 16.09 11.46
C LEU A 253 17.42 14.58 11.29
N THR A 254 18.48 13.96 11.82
CA THR A 254 18.66 12.50 11.70
C THR A 254 17.55 11.73 12.42
N SER A 255 17.03 12.27 13.52
CA SER A 255 15.90 11.70 14.26
C SER A 255 14.62 11.63 13.44
N GLN A 256 14.40 12.58 12.52
CA GLN A 256 13.25 12.59 11.62
C GLN A 256 13.51 11.74 10.38
N ARG A 257 14.74 11.76 9.84
CA ARG A 257 15.17 10.96 8.69
C ARG A 257 15.11 9.46 8.99
N ASP A 258 15.60 9.05 10.15
CA ASP A 258 15.68 7.64 10.56
C ASP A 258 14.39 7.14 11.22
N ASN A 259 13.34 7.96 11.23
CA ASN A 259 12.06 7.55 11.78
C ASN A 259 11.40 6.50 10.86
N SER A 260 11.35 5.26 11.33
CA SER A 260 10.71 4.14 10.62
C SER A 260 9.20 4.28 10.51
N LEU A 261 8.59 5.17 11.30
CA LEU A 261 7.16 5.48 11.29
C LEU A 261 6.85 6.77 10.52
N ALA A 262 7.84 7.31 9.78
CA ALA A 262 7.62 8.50 8.97
C ALA A 262 6.56 8.25 7.89
N MET A 263 5.56 9.11 7.86
CA MET A 263 4.42 9.05 6.95
C MET A 263 4.24 10.39 6.25
N PRO A 264 3.70 10.42 5.01
CA PRO A 264 3.39 11.68 4.35
C PRO A 264 2.42 12.50 5.20
N SER A 265 2.56 13.83 5.19
CA SER A 265 1.63 14.73 5.87
C SER A 265 0.19 14.49 5.41
N GLY A 266 -0.74 14.27 6.34
CA GLY A 266 -2.15 13.99 6.04
C GLY A 266 -2.48 12.52 5.79
N SER A 267 -1.53 11.61 5.99
CA SER A 267 -1.79 10.16 5.97
C SER A 267 -2.53 9.70 7.22
N ASP A 268 -3.26 8.59 7.10
CA ASP A 268 -3.92 7.95 8.23
C ASP A 268 -2.89 7.58 9.30
N SER A 269 -3.25 7.76 10.57
CA SER A 269 -2.44 7.39 11.72
C SER A 269 -2.22 5.89 11.85
N ASN A 270 -3.13 5.07 11.30
CA ASN A 270 -3.09 3.61 11.35
C ASN A 270 -3.31 3.01 9.95
N PRO A 271 -2.32 3.13 9.05
CA PRO A 271 -2.41 2.53 7.74
C PRO A 271 -2.34 1.00 7.83
N ILE A 272 -2.79 0.33 6.76
CA ILE A 272 -2.64 -1.11 6.59
C ILE A 272 -1.14 -1.45 6.64
N SER A 273 -0.75 -2.32 7.57
CA SER A 273 0.65 -2.68 7.84
C SER A 273 0.90 -4.14 7.52
N ASP A 274 -0.01 -5.00 7.97
CA ASP A 274 0.15 -6.45 7.95
C ASP A 274 -1.20 -7.13 7.71
N TYR A 275 -1.18 -8.45 7.78
CA TYR A 275 -2.33 -9.29 7.55
C TYR A 275 -3.50 -9.01 8.52
N SER A 276 -3.23 -8.55 9.74
CA SER A 276 -4.21 -8.45 10.82
C SER A 276 -5.10 -7.22 10.74
N ASN A 277 -4.65 -6.15 10.08
CA ASN A 277 -5.37 -4.88 10.03
C ASN A 277 -5.96 -4.54 8.66
N VAL A 278 -5.96 -5.50 7.72
CA VAL A 278 -6.59 -5.31 6.41
C VAL A 278 -8.12 -5.36 6.55
N PRO A 279 -8.86 -4.34 6.08
CA PRO A 279 -10.31 -4.24 6.31
C PRO A 279 -11.13 -5.14 5.36
N TYR A 280 -11.09 -6.45 5.60
CA TYR A 280 -12.00 -7.42 5.00
C TYR A 280 -13.03 -7.89 6.03
N ASP A 281 -14.27 -7.48 5.83
CA ASP A 281 -15.41 -7.92 6.64
C ASP A 281 -15.97 -9.26 6.11
N ASN A 282 -16.84 -9.88 6.91
CA ASN A 282 -17.61 -11.05 6.49
C ASN A 282 -18.43 -10.75 5.21
N MET A 283 -18.35 -11.65 4.23
CA MET A 283 -19.06 -11.56 2.96
C MET A 283 -20.56 -11.71 3.19
N GLN A 284 -21.36 -10.85 2.57
CA GLN A 284 -22.82 -11.01 2.58
C GLN A 284 -23.23 -12.16 1.66
N TYR A 285 -24.14 -13.02 2.14
CA TYR A 285 -24.56 -14.24 1.44
C TYR A 285 -25.20 -13.95 0.07
N GLN A 286 -25.95 -12.85 -0.04
CA GLN A 286 -26.56 -12.39 -1.29
C GLN A 286 -25.56 -12.17 -2.44
N TYR A 287 -24.31 -11.82 -2.14
CA TYR A 287 -23.29 -11.54 -3.15
C TYR A 287 -22.40 -12.75 -3.47
N ILE A 288 -22.64 -13.90 -2.83
CA ILE A 288 -21.91 -15.13 -3.12
C ILE A 288 -22.53 -15.80 -4.35
N ASN A 289 -21.68 -16.23 -5.29
CA ASN A 289 -22.13 -16.92 -6.49
C ASN A 289 -22.66 -18.34 -6.18
N ASP A 290 -23.32 -18.96 -7.15
CA ASP A 290 -23.93 -20.28 -6.95
C ASP A 290 -22.92 -21.39 -6.62
N VAL A 291 -21.70 -21.30 -7.16
CA VAL A 291 -20.61 -22.25 -6.87
C VAL A 291 -20.18 -22.14 -5.41
N GLY A 292 -19.99 -20.92 -4.89
CA GLY A 292 -19.70 -20.67 -3.49
C GLY A 292 -20.86 -21.08 -2.58
N LYS A 293 -22.10 -20.75 -2.95
CA LYS A 293 -23.30 -21.21 -2.22
C LYS A 293 -23.39 -22.73 -2.18
N GLN A 294 -22.99 -23.44 -3.25
CA GLN A 294 -22.94 -24.90 -3.27
C GLN A 294 -21.87 -25.46 -2.32
N TRP A 295 -20.69 -24.85 -2.30
CA TRP A 295 -19.63 -25.19 -1.35
C TRP A 295 -20.10 -25.00 0.10
N ILE A 296 -20.72 -23.85 0.40
CA ILE A 296 -21.28 -23.54 1.72
C ILE A 296 -22.31 -24.59 2.14
N ARG A 297 -23.21 -25.01 1.24
CA ARG A 297 -24.17 -26.08 1.55
C ARG A 297 -23.49 -27.41 1.88
N LYS A 298 -22.46 -27.80 1.11
CA LYS A 298 -21.70 -29.03 1.40
C LYS A 298 -20.97 -28.94 2.75
N TYR A 299 -20.31 -27.81 3.01
CA TYR A 299 -19.58 -27.60 4.26
C TYR A 299 -20.51 -27.53 5.47
N GLY A 300 -21.64 -26.83 5.36
CA GLY A 300 -22.68 -26.77 6.38
C GLY A 300 -23.29 -28.15 6.68
N LEU A 301 -23.45 -29.01 5.66
CA LEU A 301 -23.88 -30.39 5.88
C LEU A 301 -22.84 -31.19 6.67
N ALA A 302 -21.56 -31.00 6.38
CA ALA A 302 -20.48 -31.66 7.13
C ALA A 302 -20.46 -31.18 8.60
N LEU A 303 -20.66 -29.89 8.86
CA LEU A 303 -20.85 -29.35 10.22
C LEU A 303 -22.07 -29.96 10.92
N ALA A 304 -23.20 -30.09 10.20
CA ALA A 304 -24.40 -30.71 10.74
C ALA A 304 -24.18 -32.21 11.08
N LYS A 305 -23.43 -32.95 10.25
CA LYS A 305 -23.03 -34.34 10.54
C LYS A 305 -22.17 -34.44 11.80
N GLU A 306 -21.19 -33.55 11.96
CA GLU A 306 -20.34 -33.53 13.16
C GLU A 306 -21.13 -33.22 14.43
N LEU A 307 -22.04 -32.24 14.36
CA LEU A 307 -22.90 -31.88 15.48
C LEU A 307 -23.86 -33.03 15.82
N LEU A 308 -24.50 -33.65 14.82
CA LEU A 308 -25.34 -34.82 15.01
C LEU A 308 -24.55 -35.99 15.62
N GLY A 309 -23.35 -36.26 15.12
CA GLY A 309 -22.49 -37.31 15.65
C GLY A 309 -22.10 -37.04 17.10
N THR A 310 -21.81 -35.79 17.45
CA THR A 310 -21.55 -35.36 18.84
C THR A 310 -22.77 -35.56 19.75
N ILE A 311 -23.99 -35.30 19.25
CA ILE A 311 -25.23 -35.56 19.97
C ILE A 311 -25.42 -37.07 20.16
N ARG A 312 -25.23 -37.87 19.11
CA ARG A 312 -25.39 -39.34 19.15
C ARG A 312 -24.38 -40.04 20.05
N SER A 313 -23.12 -39.60 20.08
CA SER A 313 -22.11 -40.14 21.00
C SER A 313 -22.48 -39.91 22.48
N LYS A 314 -23.32 -38.92 22.82
CA LYS A 314 -23.84 -38.73 24.19
C LYS A 314 -24.94 -39.72 24.57
N PHE A 315 -25.59 -40.34 23.60
CA PHE A 315 -26.69 -41.29 23.77
C PHE A 315 -26.32 -42.69 23.23
N GLY A 316 -25.07 -43.12 23.43
CA GLY A 316 -24.46 -44.27 22.75
C GLY A 316 -25.26 -45.59 22.78
N THR A 317 -26.01 -45.86 23.85
CA THR A 317 -27.01 -46.94 23.87
C THR A 317 -28.35 -46.41 24.38
N VAL A 318 -29.38 -46.51 23.54
CA VAL A 318 -30.76 -46.23 23.95
C VAL A 318 -31.44 -47.58 24.23
N PRO A 319 -31.83 -47.86 25.49
CA PRO A 319 -32.51 -49.11 25.81
C PRO A 319 -33.93 -49.08 25.21
N ILE A 320 -34.23 -50.05 24.35
CA ILE A 320 -35.57 -50.31 23.83
C ILE A 320 -36.11 -51.60 24.47
N PRO A 321 -37.43 -51.79 24.58
CA PRO A 321 -37.98 -53.01 25.20
C PRO A 321 -37.49 -54.28 24.48
N GLY A 322 -36.58 -55.01 25.10
CA GLY A 322 -36.02 -56.27 24.58
C GLY A 322 -34.79 -56.17 23.67
N SER A 323 -34.21 -54.98 23.46
CA SER A 323 -32.97 -54.80 22.69
C SER A 323 -32.25 -53.50 23.07
N GLU A 324 -31.03 -53.29 22.57
CA GLU A 324 -30.30 -52.03 22.71
C GLU A 324 -30.08 -51.44 21.31
N LEU A 325 -30.48 -50.19 21.12
CA LEU A 325 -30.15 -49.45 19.89
C LEU A 325 -28.83 -48.73 20.12
N THR A 326 -27.79 -49.13 19.38
CA THR A 326 -26.49 -48.44 19.37
C THR A 326 -26.52 -47.31 18.35
N MET A 327 -26.27 -46.07 18.79
CA MET A 327 -26.20 -44.91 17.88
C MET A 327 -24.75 -44.71 17.39
N ASP A 328 -24.53 -44.74 16.08
CA ASP A 328 -23.20 -44.52 15.49
C ASP A 328 -22.87 -43.02 15.36
N GLY A 329 -22.26 -42.44 16.39
CA GLY A 329 -21.80 -41.05 16.39
C GLY A 329 -20.35 -40.87 15.93
N ASP A 330 -19.49 -41.86 16.15
CA ASP A 330 -18.05 -41.75 15.90
C ASP A 330 -17.71 -41.87 14.41
N THR A 331 -18.36 -42.79 13.68
CA THR A 331 -18.17 -42.89 12.22
C THR A 331 -18.64 -41.61 11.53
N LEU A 332 -19.79 -41.06 11.95
CA LEU A 332 -20.37 -39.84 11.38
C LEU A 332 -19.45 -38.62 11.58
N ARG A 333 -18.80 -38.52 12.74
CA ARG A 333 -17.79 -37.48 13.03
C ARG A 333 -16.51 -37.64 12.22
N ALA A 334 -16.07 -38.87 11.99
CA ALA A 334 -14.89 -39.15 11.17
C ALA A 334 -15.13 -38.77 9.70
N GLU A 335 -16.30 -39.12 9.16
CA GLU A 335 -16.74 -38.70 7.81
C GLU A 335 -16.83 -37.18 7.71
N ALA A 336 -17.46 -36.52 8.69
CA ALA A 336 -17.59 -35.07 8.71
C ALA A 336 -16.24 -34.34 8.71
N THR A 337 -15.29 -34.78 9.54
CA THR A 337 -13.93 -34.20 9.57
C THR A 337 -13.25 -34.33 8.22
N THR A 338 -13.34 -35.51 7.61
CA THR A 338 -12.74 -35.79 6.30
C THR A 338 -13.34 -34.91 5.19
N GLU A 339 -14.67 -34.79 5.13
CA GLU A 339 -15.36 -33.95 4.14
C GLU A 339 -15.00 -32.47 4.31
N LYS A 340 -14.91 -31.96 5.56
CA LYS A 340 -14.52 -30.57 5.83
C LYS A 340 -13.10 -30.28 5.35
N GLU A 341 -12.14 -31.15 5.67
CA GLU A 341 -10.75 -30.98 5.24
C GLU A 341 -10.62 -31.01 3.72
N GLN A 342 -11.31 -31.94 3.05
CA GLN A 342 -11.34 -32.04 1.59
C GLN A 342 -11.91 -30.77 0.94
N LEU A 343 -13.04 -30.27 1.45
CA LEU A 343 -13.67 -29.05 0.92
C LEU A 343 -12.80 -27.81 1.10
N ILE A 344 -12.11 -27.67 2.25
CA ILE A 344 -11.18 -26.57 2.49
C ILE A 344 -9.96 -26.68 1.57
N ALA A 345 -9.42 -27.89 1.38
CA ALA A 345 -8.31 -28.13 0.48
C ALA A 345 -8.67 -27.79 -0.98
N GLU A 346 -9.82 -28.27 -1.47
CA GLU A 346 -10.35 -27.97 -2.80
C GLU A 346 -10.55 -26.45 -2.99
N LEU A 347 -11.11 -25.75 -2.00
CA LEU A 347 -11.31 -24.31 -2.08
C LEU A 347 -9.98 -23.56 -2.15
N ARG A 348 -9.01 -23.92 -1.31
CA ARG A 348 -7.68 -23.29 -1.30
C ARG A 348 -6.92 -23.54 -2.60
N GLU A 349 -7.01 -24.74 -3.14
CA GLU A 349 -6.38 -25.06 -4.43
C GLU A 349 -6.97 -24.22 -5.55
N ASN A 350 -8.30 -24.14 -5.65
CA ASN A 350 -8.97 -23.31 -6.65
C ASN A 350 -8.60 -21.83 -6.50
N LEU A 351 -8.56 -21.32 -5.27
CA LEU A 351 -8.15 -19.93 -5.00
C LEU A 351 -6.69 -19.70 -5.41
N GLU A 352 -5.78 -20.59 -5.03
CA GLU A 352 -4.35 -20.47 -5.39
C GLU A 352 -4.14 -20.50 -6.90
N GLN A 353 -4.85 -21.36 -7.64
CA GLN A 353 -4.82 -21.38 -9.11
C GLN A 353 -5.33 -20.07 -9.73
N THR A 354 -6.17 -19.32 -9.02
CA THR A 354 -6.62 -17.97 -9.40
C THR A 354 -5.79 -16.83 -8.81
N SER A 355 -4.63 -17.13 -8.23
CA SER A 355 -3.70 -16.10 -7.73
C SER A 355 -3.21 -15.21 -8.86
N ARG A 356 -2.93 -13.94 -8.54
CA ARG A 356 -2.45 -12.99 -9.56
C ARG A 356 -1.19 -13.44 -10.25
N LYS A 357 -0.28 -14.09 -9.54
CA LYS A 357 0.95 -14.62 -10.11
C LYS A 357 0.62 -15.60 -11.24
N ILE A 358 -0.21 -16.61 -10.95
CA ILE A 358 -0.56 -17.64 -11.92
C ILE A 358 -1.38 -17.05 -13.08
N MET A 359 -2.30 -16.13 -12.79
CA MET A 359 -3.09 -15.46 -13.85
C MET A 359 -2.21 -14.61 -14.78
N LEU A 360 -1.21 -13.90 -14.25
CA LEU A 360 -0.26 -13.12 -15.06
C LEU A 360 0.70 -14.00 -15.85
N GLU A 361 1.14 -15.12 -15.27
CA GLU A 361 1.94 -16.12 -15.98
C GLU A 361 1.13 -16.73 -17.15
N ALA A 362 -0.13 -17.10 -16.90
CA ALA A 362 -1.04 -17.62 -17.92
C ALA A 362 -1.31 -16.58 -19.04
N ASP A 363 -1.55 -15.30 -18.70
CA ASP A 363 -1.76 -14.22 -19.67
C ASP A 363 -0.51 -13.94 -20.52
N SER A 364 0.68 -14.02 -19.91
CA SER A 364 1.97 -13.91 -20.63
C SER A 364 2.16 -15.07 -21.62
N GLU A 365 1.83 -16.30 -21.20
CA GLU A 365 1.87 -17.46 -22.07
C GLU A 365 0.86 -17.35 -23.22
N GLU A 366 -0.38 -16.94 -22.93
CA GLU A 366 -1.42 -16.71 -23.93
C GLU A 366 -0.98 -15.65 -24.95
N SER A 367 -0.42 -14.52 -24.50
CA SER A 367 0.11 -13.47 -25.36
C SER A 367 1.22 -13.97 -26.29
N THR A 368 2.12 -14.81 -25.77
CA THR A 368 3.19 -15.43 -26.56
C THR A 368 2.61 -16.36 -27.62
N ARG A 369 1.63 -17.21 -27.27
CA ARG A 369 0.95 -18.10 -28.22
C ARG A 369 0.15 -17.33 -29.26
N LEU A 370 -0.48 -16.22 -28.87
CA LEU A 370 -1.17 -15.33 -29.78
C LEU A 370 -0.20 -14.70 -30.78
N GLN A 371 0.97 -14.23 -30.33
CA GLN A 371 2.00 -13.69 -31.22
C GLN A 371 2.53 -14.76 -32.20
N GLU A 372 2.76 -16.00 -31.74
CA GLU A 372 3.13 -17.12 -32.61
C GLU A 372 2.06 -17.39 -33.68
N LYS A 373 0.78 -17.28 -33.32
CA LYS A 373 -0.34 -17.43 -34.25
C LYS A 373 -0.38 -16.28 -35.25
N LEU A 374 -0.23 -15.04 -34.79
CA LEU A 374 -0.22 -13.84 -35.63
C LEU A 374 0.95 -13.82 -36.61
N ASN A 375 2.15 -14.27 -36.19
CA ASN A 375 3.31 -14.39 -37.08
C ASN A 375 3.12 -15.41 -38.21
N LYS A 376 2.24 -16.40 -38.04
CA LYS A 376 1.87 -17.35 -39.09
C LYS A 376 0.79 -16.81 -40.03
N VAL A 377 0.12 -15.72 -39.65
CA VAL A 377 -0.80 -15.01 -40.55
C VAL A 377 0.06 -14.14 -41.47
N PRO A 378 0.00 -14.30 -42.80
CA PRO A 378 0.79 -13.49 -43.71
C PRO A 378 0.42 -12.01 -43.53
N LEU A 379 1.40 -11.20 -43.13
CA LEU A 379 1.25 -9.75 -43.07
C LEU A 379 1.15 -9.20 -44.50
N ASN A 380 0.21 -8.28 -44.73
CA ASN A 380 0.20 -7.52 -45.97
C ASN A 380 1.53 -6.76 -46.10
N ILE A 381 2.08 -6.71 -47.32
CA ILE A 381 3.29 -5.95 -47.62
C ILE A 381 2.97 -4.47 -47.34
N TYR A 382 3.57 -3.91 -46.29
CA TYR A 382 3.52 -2.47 -46.04
C TYR A 382 4.51 -1.79 -46.99
N ILE A 383 3.99 -1.08 -48.00
CA ILE A 383 4.79 -0.20 -48.86
C ILE A 383 4.81 1.17 -48.18
N GLY A 384 6.00 1.63 -47.78
CA GLY A 384 6.26 2.95 -47.19
C GLY A 384 7.23 3.74 -48.04
#